data_AF-A0A1C5SIT8-F1
#
_entry.id   AF-A0A1C5SIT8-F1
#
_cell.length_a   1.000
_cell.length_b   1.000
_cell.length_c   1.000
_cell.angle_alpha   90.00
_cell.angle_beta   90.00
_cell.angle_gamma   90.00
#
_symmetry.space_group_name_H-M   'P 1'
#
loop_
_entity.id
_entity.type
_entity.pdbx_description
1 polymer ?
#
loop_
_entity_poly.entity_id
_entity_poly.type
_entity_poly.pdbx_seq_one_letter_code
_entity_poly.pdbx_strand_id
1 'polypeptide(L)' 'MSQIAQKHLLAGIIFGDAETGEYIYLPGGEVGADNPLCVFEHDGAKEDVTLEEAGYLVDHLTLKSCAHPTLGRRSF' A
#
# COMPACT_ATOMS: atom_id res chain seq x y z
N MET A 1 8.22 10.62 7.91
CA MET A 1 7.01 9.89 7.52
C MET A 1 6.35 10.63 6.36
N SER A 2 6.21 9.99 5.21
CA SER A 2 5.61 10.61 4.03
C SER A 2 4.10 10.72 4.14
N GLN A 3 3.62 11.92 4.46
CA GLN A 3 2.21 12.27 4.38
C GLN A 3 1.66 12.14 2.94
N ILE A 4 2.53 12.17 1.93
CA ILE A 4 2.15 12.02 0.52
C ILE A 4 1.80 10.57 0.21
N ALA A 5 2.63 9.62 0.66
CA ALA A 5 2.38 8.19 0.48
C ALA A 5 1.04 7.79 1.12
N GLN A 6 0.79 8.24 2.35
CA GLN A 6 -0.47 7.99 3.06
C GLN A 6 -1.69 8.51 2.28
N LYS A 7 -1.64 9.75 1.77
CA LYS A 7 -2.74 10.31 0.96
C LYS A 7 -2.97 9.54 -0.34
N HIS A 8 -1.91 9.07 -0.97
CA HIS A 8 -2.01 8.24 -2.16
C HIS A 8 -2.63 6.87 -1.85
N LEU A 9 -2.24 6.24 -0.75
CA LEU A 9 -2.85 4.98 -0.29
C LEU A 9 -4.35 5.15 -0.01
N LEU A 10 -4.75 6.22 0.68
CA LEU A 10 -6.15 6.57 0.91
C LEU A 10 -6.94 6.81 -0.39
N ALA A 11 -6.26 7.25 -1.45
CA ALA A 11 -6.86 7.41 -2.77
C ALA A 11 -6.87 6.09 -3.59
N GLY A 12 -6.41 4.97 -3.02
CA GLY A 12 -6.33 3.67 -3.69
C GLY A 12 -5.16 3.53 -4.66
N ILE A 13 -4.13 4.38 -4.54
CA ILE A 13 -2.87 4.17 -5.28
C ILE A 13 -2.12 3.01 -4.62
N ILE A 14 -1.63 2.11 -5.47
CA ILE A 14 -0.80 0.97 -5.06
C ILE A 14 0.67 1.37 -5.19
N PHE A 15 1.43 1.17 -4.14
CA PHE A 15 2.89 1.22 -4.18
C PHE A 15 3.45 -0.19 -4.23
N GLY A 16 4.56 -0.37 -4.93
CA GLY A 16 5.25 -1.65 -4.91
C GLY A 16 6.47 -1.68 -5.79
N ASP A 17 7.11 -2.84 -5.77
CA ASP A 17 8.22 -3.21 -6.61
C ASP A 17 7.96 -4.61 -7.20
N ALA A 18 7.96 -4.70 -8.52
CA ALA A 18 7.69 -5.95 -9.23
C ALA A 18 8.88 -6.91 -9.20
N GLU A 19 10.09 -6.42 -8.93
CA GLU A 19 11.29 -7.26 -8.82
C GLU A 19 11.32 -8.02 -7.49
N THR A 20 10.92 -7.37 -6.40
CA THR A 20 10.84 -7.99 -5.06
C THR A 20 9.49 -8.63 -4.77
N GLY A 21 8.44 -8.27 -5.53
CA GLY A 21 7.08 -8.73 -5.28
C GLY A 21 6.45 -8.09 -4.04
N GLU A 22 6.97 -6.93 -3.64
CA GLU A 22 6.49 -6.17 -2.49
C GLU A 22 5.42 -5.17 -2.93
N TYR A 23 4.28 -5.15 -2.24
CA TYR A 23 3.19 -4.23 -2.56
C TYR A 23 2.53 -3.68 -1.30
N ILE A 24 2.17 -2.40 -1.33
CA ILE A 24 1.41 -1.74 -0.27
C ILE A 24 0.19 -1.06 -0.89
N TYR A 25 -0.98 -1.35 -0.35
CA TYR A 25 -2.24 -0.75 -0.80
C TYR A 25 -3.30 -0.71 0.30
N LEU A 26 -4.28 0.18 0.13
CA LEU A 26 -5.47 0.22 0.98
C LEU A 26 -6.55 -0.72 0.39
N PRO A 27 -7.00 -1.76 1.10
CA PRO A 27 -8.09 -2.61 0.62
C PRO A 27 -9.43 -1.84 0.61
N GLY A 28 -10.31 -2.15 -0.35
CA GLY A 28 -11.58 -1.44 -0.53
C GLY A 28 -12.51 -1.42 0.69
N GLY A 29 -12.40 -2.42 1.58
CA GLY A 29 -13.17 -2.48 2.83
C GLY A 29 -12.78 -1.44 3.88
N GLU A 30 -11.57 -0.88 3.79
CA GLU A 30 -11.02 0.10 4.74
C GLU A 30 -11.25 1.56 4.28
N VAL A 31 -11.88 1.75 3.12
CA VAL A 31 -12.14 3.08 2.55
C VAL A 31 -13.14 3.83 3.42
N GLY A 32 -12.69 4.94 4.01
CA GLY A 32 -13.51 5.78 4.88
C GLY A 32 -13.60 5.29 6.32
N ALA A 33 -12.83 4.25 6.70
CA ALA A 33 -12.67 3.88 8.10
C ALA A 33 -11.94 4.97 8.88
N ASP A 34 -12.26 5.11 10.18
CA ASP A 34 -11.60 6.09 11.05
C ASP A 34 -10.11 5.76 11.23
N ASN A 35 -9.78 4.48 11.35
CA ASN A 35 -8.43 3.96 11.50
C ASN A 35 -8.14 2.89 10.42
N PRO A 36 -7.88 3.29 9.17
CA PRO A 36 -7.74 2.36 8.07
C PRO A 36 -6.46 1.54 8.16
N LEU A 37 -6.57 0.25 7.84
CA LEU A 37 -5.43 -0.67 7.70
C LEU A 37 -5.07 -0.85 6.23
N CYS A 38 -3.78 -0.78 5.91
CA CYS A 38 -3.24 -1.11 4.60
C CYS A 38 -2.73 -2.55 4.61
N VAL A 39 -2.66 -3.17 3.44
CA VAL A 39 -2.04 -4.48 3.27
C VAL A 39 -0.62 -4.28 2.76
N PHE A 40 0.35 -4.92 3.42
CA PHE A 40 1.70 -5.12 2.90
C PHE A 40 1.83 -6.57 2.42
N GLU A 41 2.01 -6.76 1.11
CA GLU A 41 2.35 -8.04 0.52
C GLU A 41 3.86 -8.13 0.36
N HIS A 42 4.46 -9.21 0.87
CA HIS A 42 5.87 -9.54 0.68
C HIS A 42 6.08 -11.04 0.89
N ASP A 43 7.06 -11.66 0.23
CA ASP A 43 7.43 -13.08 0.42
C ASP A 43 6.26 -14.08 0.33
N GLY A 44 5.17 -13.74 -0.38
CA GLY A 44 3.95 -14.55 -0.45
C GLY A 44 3.04 -14.46 0.77
N ALA A 45 3.38 -13.63 1.76
CA ALA A 45 2.56 -13.27 2.90
C ALA A 45 1.83 -11.94 2.67
N LYS A 46 0.79 -11.71 3.48
CA LYS A 46 0.06 -10.44 3.56
C LYS A 46 -0.07 -10.06 5.02
N GLU A 47 0.35 -8.86 5.35
CA GLU A 47 0.30 -8.33 6.70
C GLU A 47 -0.55 -7.05 6.72
N ASP A 48 -1.37 -6.92 7.75
CA ASP A 48 -2.11 -5.69 8.00
C ASP A 48 -1.19 -4.70 8.72
N VAL A 49 -0.97 -3.55 8.09
CA VAL A 49 -0.13 -2.47 8.61
C VAL A 49 -0.96 -1.21 8.75
N THR A 50 -0.65 -0.39 9.75
CA THR A 50 -1.32 0.90 9.90
C THR A 50 -0.98 1.82 8.73
N LEU A 51 -1.82 2.83 8.46
CA LEU A 51 -1.52 3.83 7.43
C LEU A 51 -0.17 4.54 7.69
N GLU A 52 0.19 4.74 8.95
CA GLU A 52 1.46 5.35 9.35
C GLU A 52 2.66 4.46 8.97
N GLU A 53 2.61 3.18 9.34
CA GLU A 53 3.61 2.17 8.98
C GLU A 53 3.71 1.97 7.46
N ALA A 54 2.56 1.91 6.77
CA ALA A 54 2.52 1.82 5.32
C ALA A 54 3.26 2.99 4.66
N GLY A 55 3.01 4.22 5.12
CA GLY A 55 3.71 5.41 4.63
C GLY A 55 5.22 5.38 4.91
N TYR A 56 5.63 4.82 6.05
CA TYR A 56 7.04 4.60 6.37
C TYR A 56 7.68 3.56 5.45
N LEU A 57 7.04 2.41 5.24
CA LEU A 57 7.53 1.32 4.40
C LEU A 57 7.66 1.76 2.93
N VAL A 58 6.70 2.54 2.41
CA VAL A 58 6.80 3.11 1.05
C VAL A 58 8.07 3.93 0.88
N ASP A 59 8.41 4.78 1.85
CA ASP A 59 9.64 5.58 1.80
C ASP A 59 10.90 4.71 2.01
N HIS A 60 10.86 3.81 2.99
CA HIS A 60 12.01 3.01 3.42
C HIS A 60 12.45 2.00 2.36
N LEU A 61 11.48 1.31 1.76
CA LEU A 61 11.68 0.36 0.66
C LEU A 61 11.73 1.09 -0.69
N THR A 62 11.55 2.41 -0.71
CA THR A 62 11.62 3.25 -1.92
C THR A 62 10.58 2.86 -2.99
N LEU A 63 9.46 2.25 -2.57
CA LEU A 63 8.42 1.72 -3.45
C LEU A 63 7.85 2.80 -4.36
N LYS A 64 7.47 2.40 -5.58
CA LYS A 64 6.90 3.31 -6.59
C LYS A 64 5.44 3.01 -6.81
N SER A 65 4.68 4.02 -7.25
CA SER A 65 3.32 3.80 -7.73
C SER A 65 3.37 2.81 -8.89
N CYS A 66 2.67 1.70 -8.78
CA CYS A 66 2.71 0.62 -9.76
C CYS A 66 1.33 0.05 -10.06
N ALA A 67 1.28 -0.94 -10.95
CA ALA A 67 0.10 -1.76 -11.15
C ALA A 67 0.33 -3.13 -10.50
N HIS A 68 -0.54 -3.49 -9.57
CA HIS A 68 -0.54 -4.81 -8.95
C HIS A 68 -0.90 -5.88 -9.98
N PRO A 69 -0.25 -7.06 -9.98
CA PRO A 69 -0.53 -8.13 -10.94
C PRO A 69 -1.99 -8.62 -10.89
N THR A 70 -2.66 -8.55 -9.73
CA THR A 70 -4.06 -8.98 -9.58
C THR A 70 -5.07 -7.85 -9.46
N LEU A 71 -4.72 -6.71 -8.85
CA LEU A 71 -5.64 -5.59 -8.60
C LEU A 71 -5.60 -4.56 -9.74
N GLY A 72 -4.54 -4.54 -10.55
CA GLY A 72 -4.33 -3.53 -11.58
C GLY A 72 -3.82 -2.22 -10.99
N ARG A 73 -4.29 -1.08 -11.51
CA ARG A 73 -3.73 0.26 -11.18
C ARG A 73 -4.27 0.90 -9.90
N ARG A 74 -5.35 0.34 -9.34
CA ARG A 74 -6.04 0.85 -8.14
C ARG A 74 -6.46 -0.33 -7.29
N SER A 75 -6.51 -0.15 -5.98
CA SER A 75 -6.92 -1.20 -5.05
C SER A 75 -8.44 -1.32 -4.86
N PHE A 76 -9.20 -0.32 -5.29
CA PHE A 76 -10.66 -0.28 -5.30
C PHE A 76 -11.18 0.69 -6.37
#